data_AF-A0A1X3H403-F1
#
_entry.id   AF-A0A1X3H403-F1
#
_cell.length_a   1.000
_cell.length_b   1.000
_cell.length_c   1.000
_cell.angle_alpha   90.00
_cell.angle_beta   90.00
_cell.angle_gamma   90.00
#
_symmetry.space_group_name_H-M   'P 1'
#
loop_
_entity.id
_entity.type
_entity.pdbx_description
1 polymer ?
#
loop_
_entity_poly.entity_id
_entity_poly.type
_entity_poly.pdbx_seq_one_letter_code
_entity_poly.pdbx_strand_id
1 'polypeptide(L)'
;MKKDTIATSADPGLCISPNETLPTNSPLAIGLVMVCGFAGFGLRYLAREHATDDAFQFLIPWYVFARDHGGAGLAEAFTNYTPFYSYLLLIAVRFDWLGEPLSLVKAISAVFELGCAITVAQIVWRATKLPLRASLAFCA
;
A
#
# COMPACT_ATOMS: atom_id res chain seq x y z
N MET A 1 65.93 -10.48 -47.33
CA MET A 1 65.58 -10.81 -45.93
C MET A 1 65.00 -9.55 -45.29
N LYS A 2 63.66 -9.40 -45.38
CA LYS A 2 62.88 -8.35 -44.73
C LYS A 2 61.92 -9.05 -43.77
N LYS A 3 61.87 -8.53 -42.54
CA LYS A 3 61.17 -9.11 -41.40
C LYS A 3 59.88 -8.32 -41.23
N ASP A 4 58.77 -8.89 -41.67
CA ASP A 4 57.45 -8.28 -41.51
C ASP A 4 56.77 -8.92 -40.30
N THR A 5 56.60 -8.10 -39.27
CA THR A 5 55.77 -8.36 -38.09
C THR A 5 54.57 -7.41 -38.17
N ILE A 6 53.45 -7.78 -37.51
CA ILE A 6 52.22 -7.00 -37.21
C ILE A 6 51.04 -7.38 -38.16
N ALA A 7 49.82 -7.71 -37.73
CA ALA A 7 49.14 -7.70 -36.43
C ALA A 7 48.04 -8.78 -36.41
N THR A 8 47.81 -9.34 -35.23
CA THR A 8 46.61 -10.10 -34.88
C THR A 8 45.44 -9.13 -34.75
N SER A 9 44.39 -9.28 -35.56
CA SER A 9 43.15 -8.52 -35.44
C SER A 9 42.35 -9.03 -34.24
N ALA A 10 42.37 -8.29 -33.13
CA ALA A 10 41.37 -8.44 -32.08
C ALA A 10 40.13 -7.65 -32.51
N ASP A 11 39.03 -8.37 -32.74
CA ASP A 11 37.70 -7.82 -33.00
C ASP A 11 37.18 -7.15 -31.71
N PRO A 12 36.96 -5.83 -31.66
CA PRO A 12 36.49 -5.13 -30.46
C PRO A 12 34.96 -5.15 -30.42
N GLY A 13 34.38 -6.35 -30.31
CA GLY A 13 32.95 -6.57 -30.43
C GLY A 13 32.30 -7.08 -29.15
N LEU A 14 32.30 -6.29 -28.07
CA LEU A 14 31.19 -6.16 -27.10
C LEU A 14 31.61 -5.26 -25.93
N CYS A 15 31.68 -3.95 -26.15
CA CYS A 15 31.62 -3.01 -25.04
C CYS A 15 30.19 -2.99 -24.51
N ILE A 16 29.86 -3.88 -23.57
CA ILE A 16 28.69 -3.68 -22.71
C ILE A 16 29.01 -2.44 -21.87
N SER A 17 28.44 -1.30 -22.28
CA SER A 17 28.55 -0.06 -21.54
C SER A 17 27.90 -0.26 -20.16
N PRO A 18 28.60 -0.08 -19.02
CA PRO A 18 28.03 -0.27 -17.68
C PRO A 18 26.98 0.79 -17.28
N ASN A 19 26.55 1.62 -18.24
CA ASN A 19 25.84 2.86 -17.98
C ASN A 19 24.48 2.96 -18.70
N GLU A 20 23.84 1.83 -19.01
CA GLU A 20 22.40 1.86 -19.22
C GLU A 20 21.73 2.16 -17.88
N THR A 21 21.42 3.44 -17.69
CA THR A 21 20.53 3.91 -16.64
C THR A 21 19.20 3.20 -16.84
N LEU A 22 18.99 2.15 -16.04
CA LEU A 22 17.75 1.38 -15.97
C LEU A 22 16.59 2.39 -15.91
N PRO A 23 15.62 2.35 -16.84
CA PRO A 23 14.64 3.42 -16.99
C PRO A 23 13.87 3.58 -15.68
N THR A 24 14.18 4.68 -14.98
CA THR A 24 13.64 4.99 -13.66
C THR A 24 12.12 5.18 -13.70
N ASN A 25 11.59 5.48 -14.89
CA ASN A 25 10.19 5.84 -15.12
C ASN A 25 9.57 4.88 -16.15
N SER A 26 8.89 3.82 -15.67
CA SER A 26 8.06 2.98 -16.54
C SER A 26 6.63 3.54 -16.56
N PRO A 27 6.17 4.13 -17.67
CA PRO A 27 4.80 4.67 -17.75
C PRO A 27 3.74 3.58 -17.53
N LEU A 28 4.06 2.34 -17.91
CA LEU A 28 3.23 1.17 -17.63
C LEU A 28 3.12 0.94 -16.11
N ALA A 29 4.23 0.92 -15.38
CA ALA A 29 4.21 0.72 -13.93
C ALA A 29 3.40 1.80 -13.21
N ILE A 30 3.54 3.06 -13.63
CA ILE A 30 2.75 4.18 -13.10
C ILE A 30 1.26 3.97 -13.41
N GLY A 31 0.94 3.65 -14.67
CA GLY A 31 -0.44 3.37 -15.08
C GLY A 31 -1.08 2.25 -14.27
N LEU A 32 -0.33 1.16 -14.02
CA LEU A 32 -0.81 0.02 -13.24
C LEU A 32 -1.14 0.43 -11.79
N VAL A 33 -0.22 1.12 -11.10
CA VAL A 33 -0.45 1.61 -9.73
C VAL A 33 -1.67 2.52 -9.66
N MET A 34 -1.80 3.45 -10.61
CA MET A 34 -2.93 4.38 -10.64
C MET A 34 -4.26 3.65 -10.87
N VAL A 35 -4.32 2.76 -11.86
CA VAL A 35 -5.54 2.01 -12.18
C VAL A 35 -5.93 1.10 -11.01
N CYS A 36 -5.00 0.30 -10.47
CA CYS A 36 -5.29 -0.56 -9.32
C CYS A 36 -5.71 0.25 -8.09
N GLY A 37 -5.01 1.36 -7.80
CA GLY A 37 -5.29 2.21 -6.65
C GLY A 37 -6.68 2.84 -6.72
N PHE A 38 -7.04 3.42 -7.87
CA PHE A 38 -8.37 4.00 -8.06
C PHE A 38 -9.47 2.94 -8.12
N ALA A 39 -9.23 1.80 -8.76
CA ALA A 39 -10.18 0.68 -8.77
C ALA A 39 -10.44 0.18 -7.34
N GLY A 40 -9.40 -0.02 -6.53
CA GLY A 40 -9.51 -0.41 -5.13
C GLY A 40 -10.26 0.61 -4.28
N PHE A 41 -10.02 1.92 -4.49
CA PHE A 41 -10.78 2.97 -3.82
C PHE A 41 -12.27 2.97 -4.23
N GLY A 42 -12.54 2.85 -5.54
CA GLY A 42 -13.90 2.80 -6.07
C GLY A 42 -14.69 1.60 -5.54
N LEU A 43 -14.10 0.40 -5.54
CA LEU A 43 -14.74 -0.80 -5.00
C LEU A 43 -15.06 -0.66 -3.51
N ARG A 44 -14.14 -0.10 -2.71
CA ARG A 44 -14.42 0.17 -1.28
C ARG A 44 -15.52 1.20 -1.09
N TYR A 45 -15.55 2.25 -1.90
CA TYR A 45 -16.60 3.25 -1.84
C TYR A 45 -17.99 2.66 -2.14
N LEU A 46 -18.09 1.75 -3.11
CA LEU A 46 -19.31 1.02 -3.43
C LEU A 46 -19.72 0.04 -2.31
N ALA A 47 -18.74 -0.65 -1.71
CA ALA A 47 -18.98 -1.61 -0.64
C ALA A 47 -19.06 -0.99 0.77
N ARG A 48 -19.05 0.35 0.90
CA ARG A 48 -18.94 1.03 2.20
C ARG A 48 -20.11 0.70 3.15
N GLU A 49 -21.32 0.55 2.61
CA GLU A 49 -22.55 0.28 3.37
C GLU A 49 -22.78 -1.22 3.63
N HIS A 50 -22.03 -2.11 2.97
CA HIS A 50 -22.19 -3.54 3.15
C HIS A 50 -21.77 -3.97 4.56
N ALA A 51 -22.72 -4.40 5.39
CA ALA A 51 -22.45 -4.80 6.76
C ALA A 51 -22.43 -6.33 6.90
N THR A 52 -21.57 -6.82 7.78
CA THR A 52 -21.52 -8.22 8.23
C THR A 52 -22.11 -8.33 9.64
N ASP A 53 -22.39 -9.55 10.11
CA ASP A 53 -22.87 -9.75 11.49
C ASP A 53 -21.86 -9.22 12.53
N ASP A 54 -20.56 -9.42 12.29
CA ASP A 54 -19.49 -8.86 13.12
C ASP A 54 -19.53 -7.34 13.19
N ALA A 55 -19.94 -6.67 12.11
CA ALA A 55 -20.05 -5.21 12.10
C ALA A 55 -21.11 -4.74 13.10
N PHE A 56 -22.24 -5.43 13.19
CA PHE A 56 -23.32 -5.11 14.12
C PHE A 56 -23.00 -5.53 15.55
N GLN A 57 -22.37 -6.69 15.73
CA GLN A 57 -22.08 -7.24 17.05
C GLN A 57 -20.91 -6.53 17.74
N PHE A 58 -19.93 -6.05 16.96
CA PHE A 58 -18.67 -5.55 17.50
C PHE A 58 -18.30 -4.17 16.99
N LEU A 59 -18.10 -4.01 15.68
CA LEU A 59 -17.44 -2.82 15.13
C LEU A 59 -18.23 -1.53 15.39
N ILE A 60 -19.55 -1.55 15.14
CA ILE A 60 -20.43 -0.40 15.36
C ILE A 60 -20.54 -0.11 16.88
N PRO A 61 -20.86 -1.08 17.76
CA PRO A 61 -20.85 -0.85 19.21
C PRO A 61 -19.55 -0.25 19.75
N TRP A 62 -18.39 -0.76 19.32
CA TRP A 62 -17.09 -0.24 19.78
C TRP A 62 -16.86 1.20 19.33
N TYR A 63 -17.21 1.51 18.08
CA TYR A 63 -17.11 2.87 17.57
C TYR A 63 -18.02 3.83 18.36
N VAL A 64 -19.28 3.43 18.58
CA VAL A 64 -20.25 4.23 19.35
C VAL A 64 -19.76 4.43 20.78
N PHE A 65 -19.24 3.38 21.43
CA PHE A 65 -18.65 3.49 22.76
C PHE A 65 -17.49 4.50 22.80
N ALA A 66 -16.56 4.40 21.84
CA ALA A 66 -15.42 5.32 21.74
C ALA A 66 -15.85 6.77 21.48
N ARG A 67 -16.92 6.98 20.69
CA ARG A 67 -17.49 8.30 20.42
C ARG A 67 -18.09 8.92 21.67
N ASP A 68 -18.86 8.13 22.41
CA ASP A 68 -19.67 8.61 23.53
C ASP A 68 -18.83 8.81 24.81
N HIS A 69 -17.77 8.02 25.01
CA HIS A 69 -16.92 8.08 26.21
C HIS A 69 -15.57 8.78 25.97
N GLY A 70 -15.17 8.95 24.71
CA GLY A 70 -13.89 9.57 24.33
C GLY A 70 -12.70 8.88 25.00
N GLY A 71 -11.66 9.66 25.32
CA GLY A 71 -10.44 9.13 25.93
C GLY A 71 -10.64 8.47 27.30
N ALA A 72 -11.67 8.86 28.06
CA ALA A 72 -11.99 8.23 29.34
C ALA A 72 -12.41 6.76 29.17
N GLY A 73 -12.98 6.40 28.02
CA GLY A 73 -13.34 5.02 27.67
C GLY A 73 -12.16 4.06 27.59
N LEU A 74 -10.91 4.54 27.54
CA LEU A 74 -9.72 3.69 27.56
C LEU A 74 -9.47 2.99 28.90
N ALA A 75 -10.14 3.42 29.98
CA ALA A 75 -10.13 2.69 31.24
C ALA A 75 -10.95 1.39 31.18
N GLU A 76 -11.83 1.26 30.18
CA GLU A 76 -12.71 0.11 29.98
C GLU A 76 -12.19 -0.80 28.88
N ALA A 77 -12.35 -2.11 29.06
CA ALA A 77 -12.01 -3.12 28.04
C ALA A 77 -13.12 -3.25 26.98
N PHE A 78 -13.44 -2.15 26.29
CA PHE A 78 -14.58 -2.10 25.36
C PHE A 78 -14.32 -2.78 24.01
N THR A 79 -13.07 -3.12 23.68
CA THR A 79 -12.71 -3.95 22.51
C THR A 79 -11.99 -5.22 22.96
N ASN A 80 -12.06 -6.29 22.17
CA ASN A 80 -11.27 -7.51 22.37
C ASN A 80 -9.97 -7.52 21.53
N TYR A 81 -9.59 -6.36 20.97
CA TYR A 81 -8.35 -6.16 20.21
C TYR A 81 -7.24 -5.60 21.09
N THR A 82 -6.02 -5.51 20.54
CA THR A 82 -4.92 -4.82 21.21
C THR A 82 -5.24 -3.32 21.39
N PRO A 83 -4.67 -2.66 22.43
CA PRO A 83 -4.98 -1.24 22.72
C PRO A 83 -4.78 -0.29 21.55
N PHE A 84 -3.89 -0.65 20.62
CA PHE A 84 -3.65 0.11 19.40
C PHE A 84 -4.94 0.36 18.60
N TYR A 85 -5.81 -0.64 18.49
CA TYR A 85 -7.08 -0.50 17.76
C TYR A 85 -8.03 0.49 18.46
N SER A 86 -8.10 0.48 19.79
CA SER A 86 -8.90 1.45 20.55
C SER A 86 -8.45 2.90 20.30
N TYR A 87 -7.15 3.14 20.13
CA TYR A 87 -6.64 4.47 19.74
C TYR A 87 -7.06 4.86 18.32
N LEU A 88 -7.06 3.90 17.38
CA LEU A 88 -7.54 4.14 16.01
C LEU A 88 -9.02 4.51 15.99
N LEU A 89 -9.84 3.85 16.81
CA LEU A 89 -11.25 4.22 16.97
C LEU A 89 -11.41 5.64 17.52
N LEU A 90 -10.64 6.02 18.55
CA LEU A 90 -10.65 7.38 19.09
C LEU A 90 -10.25 8.45 18.07
N ILE A 91 -9.33 8.13 17.16
CA ILE A 91 -8.99 9.00 16.03
C ILE A 91 -10.14 9.03 15.02
N ALA A 92 -10.69 7.87 14.66
CA ALA A 92 -11.75 7.75 13.66
C ALA A 92 -13.02 8.53 14.06
N VAL A 93 -13.40 8.50 15.34
CA VAL A 93 -14.56 9.27 15.83
C VAL A 93 -14.38 10.79 15.67
N ARG A 94 -13.16 11.28 15.41
CA ARG A 94 -12.91 12.70 15.09
C ARG A 94 -13.32 13.11 13.69
N PHE A 95 -13.69 12.12 12.90
CA PHE A 95 -14.19 12.26 11.56
C PHE A 95 -15.66 11.84 11.45
N ASP A 96 -16.41 11.81 12.56
CA ASP A 96 -17.84 11.40 12.59
C ASP A 96 -18.71 12.19 11.60
N TRP A 97 -18.32 13.43 11.27
CA TRP A 97 -19.00 14.27 10.29
C TRP A 97 -18.75 13.88 8.82
N LEU A 98 -17.81 12.96 8.55
CA LEU A 98 -17.45 12.49 7.21
C LEU A 98 -18.23 11.25 6.75
N GLY A 99 -18.96 10.57 7.64
CA GLY A 99 -19.78 9.43 7.26
C GLY A 99 -20.26 8.59 8.44
N GLU A 100 -21.00 7.53 8.10
CA GLU A 100 -21.54 6.60 9.10
C GLU A 100 -20.45 5.84 9.86
N PRO A 101 -20.69 5.45 11.13
CA PRO A 101 -19.76 4.68 11.96
C PRO A 101 -19.07 3.53 11.24
N LEU A 102 -19.83 2.70 10.52
CA LEU A 102 -19.29 1.57 9.78
C LEU A 102 -18.32 1.99 8.67
N SER A 103 -18.62 3.09 7.96
CA SER A 103 -17.75 3.61 6.91
C SER A 103 -16.42 4.10 7.49
N LEU A 104 -16.48 4.76 8.64
CA LEU A 104 -15.28 5.28 9.32
C LEU A 104 -14.43 4.15 9.92
N VAL A 105 -15.05 3.11 10.47
CA VAL A 105 -14.32 1.91 10.88
C VAL A 105 -13.65 1.22 9.69
N LYS A 106 -14.33 1.08 8.55
CA LYS A 106 -13.74 0.52 7.32
C LYS A 106 -12.62 1.39 6.74
N ALA A 107 -12.67 2.71 6.95
CA ALA A 107 -11.61 3.61 6.52
C ALA A 107 -10.29 3.30 7.23
N ILE A 108 -10.32 2.82 8.49
CA ILE A 108 -9.13 2.32 9.19
C ILE A 108 -8.50 1.19 8.37
N SER A 109 -9.28 0.14 8.03
CA SER A 109 -8.79 -0.97 7.22
C SER A 109 -8.24 -0.51 5.88
N ALA A 110 -8.94 0.39 5.19
CA ALA A 110 -8.49 0.94 3.90
C ALA A 110 -7.12 1.62 3.98
N VAL A 111 -6.85 2.39 5.04
CA VAL A 111 -5.56 3.06 5.26
C VAL A 111 -4.45 2.03 5.50
N PHE A 112 -4.68 1.02 6.34
CA PHE A 112 -3.69 -0.02 6.61
C PHE A 112 -3.43 -0.91 5.40
N GLU A 113 -4.45 -1.28 4.64
CA GLU A 113 -4.31 -2.05 3.42
C GLU A 113 -3.50 -1.28 2.36
N LEU A 114 -3.75 0.02 2.18
CA LEU A 114 -2.91 0.87 1.33
C LEU A 114 -1.47 0.96 1.84
N GLY A 115 -1.28 1.10 3.15
CA GLY A 115 0.05 1.09 3.78
C GLY A 115 0.80 -0.22 3.55
N CYS A 116 0.11 -1.36 3.62
CA CYS A 116 0.66 -2.67 3.30
C CYS A 116 1.07 -2.76 1.82
N ALA A 117 0.20 -2.37 0.89
CA ALA A 117 0.50 -2.36 -0.54
C ALA A 117 1.73 -1.50 -0.87
N ILE A 118 1.83 -0.30 -0.29
CA ILE A 118 2.99 0.58 -0.45
C ILE A 118 4.24 -0.08 0.13
N THR A 119 4.18 -0.61 1.34
CA THR A 119 5.32 -1.27 2.01
C THR A 119 5.85 -2.43 1.18
N VAL A 120 4.97 -3.31 0.69
CA VAL A 120 5.34 -4.46 -0.13
C VAL A 120 5.96 -4.00 -1.45
N ALA A 121 5.38 -2.99 -2.10
CA ALA A 121 5.96 -2.40 -3.31
C ALA A 121 7.35 -1.82 -3.06
N GLN A 122 7.57 -1.15 -1.92
CA GLN A 122 8.88 -0.62 -1.53
C GLN A 122 9.90 -1.75 -1.29
N ILE A 123 9.52 -2.84 -0.62
CA ILE A 123 10.38 -4.01 -0.43
C ILE A 123 10.82 -4.56 -1.79
N VAL A 124 9.87 -4.78 -2.70
CA VAL A 124 10.16 -5.32 -4.04
C VAL A 124 11.01 -4.37 -4.87
N TRP A 125 10.74 -3.06 -4.80
CA TRP A 125 11.57 -2.05 -5.45
C TRP A 125 13.00 -2.08 -4.92
N ARG A 126 13.18 -2.14 -3.59
CA ARG A 126 14.50 -2.14 -2.95
C ARG A 126 15.29 -3.41 -3.32
N ALA A 127 14.63 -4.56 -3.40
CA ALA A 127 15.23 -5.84 -3.73
C ALA A 127 15.55 -6.01 -5.23
N THR A 128 14.68 -5.52 -6.12
CA THR A 128 14.77 -5.83 -7.56
C THR A 128 15.20 -4.67 -8.43
N LYS A 129 15.01 -3.42 -7.98
CA LYS A 129 15.18 -2.19 -8.78
C LYS A 129 14.36 -2.18 -10.09
N LEU A 130 13.33 -3.02 -10.18
CA LEU A 130 12.47 -3.13 -11.36
C LEU A 130 11.10 -2.50 -11.06
N PRO A 131 10.73 -1.39 -11.72
CA PRO A 131 9.51 -0.65 -11.39
C PRO A 131 8.24 -1.48 -11.65
N LEU A 132 8.26 -2.33 -12.69
CA LEU A 132 7.14 -3.21 -13.01
C LEU A 132 6.87 -4.25 -11.92
N ARG A 133 7.92 -4.81 -11.31
CA ARG A 133 7.75 -5.78 -10.22
C ARG A 133 7.19 -5.11 -8.97
N ALA A 134 7.65 -3.90 -8.67
CA ALA A 134 7.13 -3.11 -7.56
C ALA A 134 5.65 -2.73 -7.77
N SER A 135 5.25 -2.35 -8.99
CA SER A 135 3.85 -2.06 -9.30
C SER A 135 2.95 -3.29 -9.22
N LEU A 136 3.43 -4.45 -9.67
CA LEU A 136 2.68 -5.70 -9.50
C LEU A 136 2.49 -6.05 -8.02
N ALA A 137 3.52 -5.85 -7.21
CA ALA A 137 3.48 -6.09 -5.78
C ALA A 137 2.56 -5.11 -5.03
N PHE A 138 2.35 -3.90 -5.56
CA PHE A 138 1.33 -2.96 -5.07
C PHE A 138 -0.10 -3.41 -5.37
N CYS A 139 -0.31 -4.03 -6.54
CA CYS A 139 -1.64 -4.47 -7.00
C CYS A 139 -2.07 -5.85 -6.49
N ALA A 140 -1.17 -6.61 -5.88
CA ALA A 140 -1.42 -7.96 -5.36
C ALA A 140 -2.18 -7.91 -4.03
#